data_AF-A0A6I1FYS1-F1
#
_entry.id   AF-A0A6I1FYS1-F1
#
_cell.length_a   1.000
_cell.length_b   1.000
_cell.length_c   1.000
_cell.angle_alpha   90.00
_cell.angle_beta   90.00
_cell.angle_gamma   90.00
#
_symmetry.space_group_name_H-M   'P 1'
#
loop_
_entity.id
_entity.type
_entity.pdbx_description
1 polymer ?
#
loop_
_entity_poly.entity_id
_entity_poly.type
_entity_poly.pdbx_seq_one_letter_code
_entity_poly.pdbx_strand_id
1 'polypeptide(L)'
;MRHLVVRLVVFTLTLGGFLVFVPSASHAEPVCQVTDPETGICLITVEVPGTPPNAGGGGDDGPQDTGSGVACFWDGPARGIANPPSGPVPCSNERGYWSNQHQCYVALANPQPPPGDAFWEGEYADYGAVYTCYQPQTGQLVLIWAPDPPPNSGAGPTPREVAEMAVEQMNLRAIDIGITPEPGEGSVGIVGMPVWMWAANADSHTVGPITASASAGGITVTATAEVLRITWDMGDGTVVQCATAGTPYTAAYGKSKSPDCGHVYERSSSTKPGAKYTVSATSSWVVTWAGAGQTGTIRMDGLTRSVAIAVGEAQVLVQ
;
A
#
# COMPACT_ATOMS: atom_id res chain seq x y z
N MET A 1 -2.42 23.47 -95.44
CA MET A 1 -2.81 22.05 -95.68
C MET A 1 -2.25 21.21 -94.55
N ARG A 2 -3.11 20.34 -93.99
CA ARG A 2 -2.85 19.16 -93.13
C ARG A 2 -1.36 18.78 -93.00
N HIS A 3 -0.83 18.46 -91.83
CA HIS A 3 -1.18 17.23 -91.12
C HIS A 3 -0.84 17.28 -89.61
N LEU A 4 -1.77 16.76 -88.82
CA LEU A 4 -1.59 16.34 -87.43
C LEU A 4 -0.35 15.44 -87.28
N VAL A 5 0.47 15.71 -86.27
CA VAL A 5 1.38 14.72 -85.68
C VAL A 5 1.12 14.74 -84.17
N VAL A 6 0.36 13.74 -83.74
CA VAL A 6 0.13 13.38 -82.34
C VAL A 6 1.43 12.77 -81.82
N ARG A 7 2.11 13.45 -80.89
CA ARG A 7 3.22 12.85 -80.13
C ARG A 7 2.64 12.17 -78.89
N LEU A 8 2.62 10.84 -78.96
CA LEU A 8 2.28 9.93 -77.88
C LEU A 8 3.40 10.02 -76.83
N VAL A 9 3.11 10.61 -75.66
CA VAL A 9 4.01 10.57 -74.51
C VAL A 9 3.72 9.28 -73.75
N VAL A 10 4.64 8.32 -73.82
CA VAL A 10 4.64 7.11 -73.02
C VAL A 10 5.09 7.49 -71.61
N PHE A 11 4.16 7.64 -70.67
CA PHE A 11 4.47 7.71 -69.24
C PHE A 11 4.66 6.27 -68.73
N THR A 12 5.91 5.85 -68.59
CA THR A 12 6.28 4.63 -67.86
C THR A 12 5.95 4.81 -66.38
N LEU A 13 4.91 4.12 -65.91
CA LEU A 13 4.54 4.02 -64.50
C LEU A 13 5.56 3.11 -63.81
N THR A 14 6.64 3.67 -63.26
CA THR A 14 7.51 2.95 -62.34
C THR A 14 6.75 2.77 -61.03
N LEU A 15 6.17 1.59 -60.81
CA LEU A 15 5.79 1.12 -59.47
C LEU A 15 7.09 1.02 -58.65
N GLY A 16 7.39 2.07 -57.90
CA GLY A 16 8.34 1.99 -56.80
C GLY A 16 7.76 1.06 -55.74
N GLY A 17 8.12 -0.22 -55.79
CA GLY A 17 7.86 -1.16 -54.72
C GLY A 17 8.57 -0.67 -53.46
N PHE A 18 7.82 -0.02 -52.58
CA PHE A 18 8.27 0.26 -51.22
C PHE A 18 8.37 -1.09 -50.51
N LEU A 19 9.56 -1.69 -50.48
CA LEU A 19 9.87 -2.78 -49.56
C LEU A 19 9.84 -2.19 -48.15
N VAL A 20 8.65 -2.20 -47.55
CA VAL A 20 8.51 -2.01 -46.11
C VAL A 20 9.18 -3.22 -45.46
N PHE A 21 10.40 -3.03 -44.94
CA PHE A 21 10.91 -3.90 -43.89
C PHE A 21 9.98 -3.71 -42.70
N VAL A 22 8.94 -4.53 -42.61
CA VAL A 22 8.19 -4.70 -41.38
C VAL A 22 9.16 -5.41 -40.45
N PRO A 23 9.56 -4.80 -39.31
CA PRO A 23 10.26 -5.56 -38.30
C PRO A 23 9.32 -6.68 -37.88
N SER A 24 9.67 -7.92 -38.21
CA SER A 24 9.03 -9.08 -37.60
C SER A 24 9.34 -8.99 -36.12
N ALA A 25 8.38 -8.45 -35.37
CA ALA A 25 8.38 -8.61 -33.93
C ALA A 25 8.49 -10.12 -33.68
N SER A 26 9.53 -10.54 -32.99
CA SER A 26 9.65 -11.89 -32.47
C SER A 26 8.57 -12.03 -31.40
N HIS A 27 7.33 -12.26 -31.82
CA HIS A 27 6.26 -12.70 -30.94
C HIS A 27 6.58 -14.15 -30.62
N ALA A 28 7.28 -14.36 -29.50
CA ALA A 28 7.05 -15.59 -28.76
C ALA A 28 5.57 -15.53 -28.37
N GLU A 29 4.75 -16.34 -29.03
CA GLU A 29 3.34 -16.47 -28.67
C GLU A 29 3.28 -16.86 -27.18
N PRO A 30 2.63 -16.07 -26.31
CA PRO A 30 2.60 -16.39 -24.90
C PRO A 30 1.83 -17.70 -24.70
N VAL A 31 2.52 -18.73 -24.21
CA VAL A 31 1.89 -19.99 -23.82
C VAL A 31 1.23 -19.78 -22.46
N CYS A 32 -0.08 -20.00 -22.40
CA CYS A 32 -0.83 -19.92 -21.16
C CYS A 32 -0.42 -21.03 -20.18
N GLN A 33 0.07 -20.68 -18.98
CA GLN A 33 0.49 -21.68 -17.99
C GLN A 33 -0.61 -22.05 -16.99
N VAL A 34 -1.50 -21.11 -16.64
CA VAL A 34 -2.63 -21.34 -15.73
C VAL A 34 -3.83 -20.49 -16.18
N THR A 35 -5.00 -21.12 -16.30
CA THR A 35 -6.28 -20.48 -16.65
C THR A 35 -7.18 -20.33 -15.44
N ASP A 36 -7.79 -19.16 -15.29
CA ASP A 36 -8.80 -18.88 -14.29
C ASP A 36 -10.13 -19.62 -14.62
N PRO A 37 -10.67 -20.44 -13.71
CA PRO A 37 -11.81 -21.31 -14.00
C PRO A 37 -13.17 -20.60 -13.96
N GLU A 38 -13.29 -19.38 -13.42
CA GLU A 38 -14.56 -18.62 -13.42
C GLU A 38 -14.73 -17.75 -14.68
N THR A 39 -13.63 -17.27 -15.26
CA THR A 39 -13.68 -16.27 -16.35
C THR A 39 -13.11 -16.74 -17.69
N GLY A 40 -12.34 -17.83 -17.71
CA GLY A 40 -11.64 -18.34 -18.91
C GLY A 40 -10.45 -17.47 -19.34
N ILE A 41 -10.05 -16.50 -18.52
CA ILE A 41 -8.95 -15.58 -18.80
C ILE A 41 -7.61 -16.28 -18.49
N CYS A 42 -6.66 -16.17 -19.41
CA CYS A 42 -5.30 -16.65 -19.19
C CYS A 42 -4.56 -15.69 -18.24
N LEU A 43 -4.17 -16.17 -17.05
CA LEU A 43 -3.37 -15.40 -16.10
C LEU A 43 -1.92 -15.41 -16.56
N ILE A 44 -1.53 -14.38 -17.32
CA ILE A 44 -0.15 -14.14 -17.69
C ILE A 44 0.48 -13.34 -16.56
N THR A 45 1.41 -13.94 -15.81
CA THR A 45 2.20 -13.18 -14.85
C THR A 45 3.10 -12.22 -15.63
N VAL A 46 2.79 -10.93 -15.56
CA VAL A 46 3.65 -9.88 -16.11
C VAL A 46 4.66 -9.52 -15.03
N GLU A 47 5.94 -9.87 -15.23
CA GLU A 47 7.02 -9.19 -14.54
C GLU A 47 6.97 -7.72 -14.95
N VAL A 48 6.56 -6.86 -14.00
CA VAL A 48 6.53 -5.42 -14.19
C VAL A 48 7.97 -4.96 -14.46
N PRO A 49 8.29 -4.45 -15.67
CA PRO A 49 9.61 -3.88 -15.92
C PRO A 49 9.77 -2.66 -15.03
N GLY A 50 10.87 -2.62 -14.28
CA GLY A 50 11.16 -1.56 -13.32
C GLY A 50 10.91 -0.16 -13.92
N THR A 51 10.22 0.68 -13.14
CA THR A 51 10.07 2.10 -13.42
C THR A 51 11.45 2.73 -13.64
N PRO A 52 11.67 3.48 -14.73
CA PRO A 52 12.98 4.08 -14.99
C PRO A 52 13.35 5.10 -13.90
N PRO A 53 14.65 5.26 -13.62
CA PRO A 53 15.11 5.95 -12.43
C PRO A 53 14.91 7.45 -12.59
N ASN A 54 14.07 8.05 -11.73
CA ASN A 54 14.17 9.48 -11.49
C ASN A 54 15.14 9.74 -10.35
N ALA A 55 16.02 10.69 -10.62
CA ALA A 55 17.29 10.91 -9.95
C ALA A 55 17.16 11.37 -8.50
N GLY A 56 17.97 10.74 -7.63
CA GLY A 56 18.47 11.32 -6.38
C GLY A 56 17.51 11.29 -5.20
N GLY A 57 17.53 10.20 -4.43
CA GLY A 57 16.94 10.13 -3.10
C GLY A 57 17.43 8.87 -2.40
N GLY A 58 18.00 9.03 -1.20
CA GLY A 58 18.59 7.93 -0.43
C GLY A 58 17.64 6.75 -0.26
N GLY A 59 18.22 5.54 -0.22
CA GLY A 59 17.49 4.28 -0.10
C GLY A 59 16.46 4.32 1.02
N ASP A 60 15.25 3.87 0.72
CA ASP A 60 14.25 3.58 1.74
C ASP A 60 14.66 2.27 2.43
N ASP A 61 15.52 2.38 3.45
CA ASP A 61 16.01 1.25 4.25
C ASP A 61 14.93 0.69 5.21
N GLY A 62 13.66 1.11 5.04
CA GLY A 62 12.53 0.70 5.87
C GLY A 62 11.92 -0.65 5.48
N PRO A 63 11.17 -1.30 6.41
CA PRO A 63 10.38 -2.49 6.10
C PRO A 63 9.41 -2.23 4.94
N GLN A 64 9.29 -3.19 4.03
CA GLN A 64 8.47 -3.05 2.84
C GLN A 64 7.00 -3.39 3.10
N ASP A 65 6.11 -2.78 2.32
CA ASP A 65 4.68 -3.06 2.34
C ASP A 65 4.37 -4.51 1.97
N THR A 66 3.55 -5.18 2.78
CA THR A 66 3.25 -6.62 2.63
C THR A 66 1.81 -6.98 3.04
N GLY A 67 1.42 -8.23 2.76
CA GLY A 67 0.22 -8.86 3.33
C GLY A 67 -1.11 -8.61 2.61
N SER A 68 -1.09 -8.29 1.31
CA SER A 68 -2.27 -8.16 0.43
C SER A 68 -2.97 -9.49 0.10
N GLY A 69 -2.69 -10.58 0.83
CA GLY A 69 -3.20 -11.91 0.54
C GLY A 69 -4.65 -12.11 1.00
N VAL A 70 -5.35 -13.06 0.40
CA VAL A 70 -6.66 -13.52 0.88
C VAL A 70 -6.49 -14.37 2.14
N ALA A 71 -7.38 -14.19 3.12
CA ALA A 71 -7.39 -15.00 4.33
C ALA A 71 -8.36 -16.16 4.23
N CYS A 72 -7.88 -17.36 4.54
CA CYS A 72 -8.71 -18.54 4.73
C CYS A 72 -8.75 -18.85 6.21
N PHE A 73 -9.93 -18.71 6.81
CA PHE A 73 -10.08 -18.68 8.26
C PHE A 73 -11.26 -19.52 8.72
N TRP A 74 -11.01 -20.28 9.78
CA TRP A 74 -11.99 -21.02 10.56
C TRP A 74 -12.53 -20.14 11.69
N ASP A 75 -13.82 -19.87 11.69
CA ASP A 75 -14.56 -19.15 12.75
C ASP A 75 -15.66 -20.04 13.34
N GLY A 76 -15.25 -20.99 14.18
CA GLY A 76 -16.16 -21.92 14.85
C GLY A 76 -17.21 -21.26 15.76
N PRO A 77 -16.86 -20.28 16.62
CA PRO A 77 -17.80 -19.60 17.49
C PRO A 77 -18.95 -18.90 16.76
N ALA A 78 -18.71 -18.33 15.57
CA ALA A 78 -19.80 -17.77 14.74
C ALA A 78 -20.84 -18.81 14.32
N ARG A 79 -20.51 -20.11 14.38
CA ARG A 79 -21.43 -21.24 14.11
C ARG A 79 -21.85 -22.00 15.37
N GLY A 80 -21.58 -21.46 16.56
CA GLY A 80 -21.86 -22.12 17.83
C GLY A 80 -20.94 -23.31 18.15
N ILE A 81 -19.79 -23.42 17.47
CA ILE A 81 -18.81 -24.50 17.65
C ILE A 81 -17.62 -23.95 18.43
N ALA A 82 -17.50 -24.32 19.71
CA ALA A 82 -16.45 -23.79 20.59
C ALA A 82 -15.06 -24.42 20.36
N ASN A 83 -14.99 -25.63 19.81
CA ASN A 83 -13.75 -26.37 19.59
C ASN A 83 -13.71 -26.98 18.19
N PRO A 84 -12.57 -26.90 17.46
CA PRO A 84 -11.33 -26.20 17.80
C PRO A 84 -11.48 -24.66 17.76
N PRO A 85 -10.60 -23.92 18.44
CA PRO A 85 -10.64 -22.46 18.44
C PRO A 85 -10.51 -21.89 17.03
N SER A 86 -11.07 -20.69 16.81
CA SER A 86 -10.93 -19.97 15.54
C SER A 86 -9.47 -19.80 15.16
N GLY A 87 -9.16 -19.92 13.87
CA GLY A 87 -7.78 -19.89 13.42
C GLY A 87 -7.60 -20.00 11.91
N PRO A 88 -6.39 -19.71 11.41
CA PRO A 88 -6.08 -19.84 9.99
C PRO A 88 -6.17 -21.28 9.52
N VAL A 89 -6.57 -21.46 8.26
CA VAL A 89 -6.59 -22.75 7.58
C VAL A 89 -5.98 -22.61 6.18
N PRO A 90 -5.47 -23.72 5.59
CA PRO A 90 -5.08 -23.71 4.19
C PRO A 90 -6.22 -23.24 3.26
N CYS A 91 -5.91 -22.39 2.29
CA CYS A 91 -6.90 -21.95 1.30
C CYS A 91 -7.32 -23.04 0.31
N SER A 92 -6.52 -24.09 0.20
CA SER A 92 -6.85 -25.29 -0.55
C SER A 92 -6.16 -26.50 0.06
N ASN A 93 -6.72 -27.67 -0.17
CA ASN A 93 -6.13 -28.96 0.14
C ASN A 93 -6.68 -30.03 -0.82
N GLU A 94 -6.37 -31.30 -0.54
CA GLU A 94 -6.88 -32.45 -1.31
C GLU A 94 -8.42 -32.59 -1.34
N ARG A 95 -9.14 -31.90 -0.45
CA ARG A 95 -10.61 -31.89 -0.34
C ARG A 95 -11.26 -30.70 -1.06
N GLY A 96 -10.48 -29.81 -1.66
CA GLY A 96 -10.99 -28.66 -2.41
C GLY A 96 -10.42 -27.32 -1.92
N TYR A 97 -11.15 -26.23 -2.22
CA TYR A 97 -10.80 -24.88 -1.77
C TYR A 97 -11.58 -24.49 -0.53
N TRP A 98 -11.00 -23.66 0.35
CA TRP A 98 -11.69 -23.15 1.52
C TRP A 98 -12.71 -22.07 1.11
N SER A 99 -13.90 -22.13 1.72
CA SER A 99 -14.90 -21.07 1.64
C SER A 99 -15.12 -20.48 3.03
N ASN A 100 -14.80 -19.20 3.21
CA ASN A 100 -15.07 -18.48 4.47
C ASN A 100 -16.58 -18.38 4.77
N GLN A 101 -17.42 -18.36 3.74
CA GLN A 101 -18.87 -18.32 3.91
C GLN A 101 -19.40 -19.65 4.45
N HIS A 102 -18.95 -20.77 3.88
CA HIS A 102 -19.43 -22.09 4.29
C HIS A 102 -18.63 -22.70 5.44
N GLN A 103 -17.44 -22.16 5.75
CA GLN A 103 -16.53 -22.65 6.79
C GLN A 103 -16.11 -24.11 6.57
N CYS A 104 -15.88 -24.48 5.31
CA CYS A 104 -15.50 -25.82 4.88
C CYS A 104 -14.67 -25.79 3.58
N TYR A 105 -14.02 -26.91 3.28
CA TYR A 105 -13.44 -27.17 1.98
C TYR A 105 -14.54 -27.62 1.02
N VAL A 106 -14.68 -26.87 -0.07
CA VAL A 106 -15.67 -27.09 -1.12
C VAL A 106 -14.99 -27.76 -2.31
N ALA A 107 -15.59 -28.84 -2.79
CA ALA A 107 -15.24 -29.48 -4.04
C ALA A 107 -16.50 -29.96 -4.75
N LEU A 108 -16.46 -30.03 -6.08
CA LEU A 108 -17.55 -30.62 -6.86
C LEU A 108 -17.74 -32.09 -6.46
N ALA A 109 -18.97 -32.48 -6.12
CA ALA A 109 -19.24 -33.86 -5.77
C ALA A 109 -19.01 -34.77 -6.98
N ASN A 110 -18.27 -35.86 -6.78
CA ASN A 110 -17.96 -36.81 -7.84
C ASN A 110 -18.10 -38.25 -7.33
N PRO A 111 -19.09 -39.03 -7.84
CA PRO A 111 -20.08 -38.64 -8.86
C PRO A 111 -21.13 -37.66 -8.33
N GLN A 112 -21.78 -36.92 -9.23
CA GLN A 112 -23.00 -36.18 -8.88
C GLN A 112 -24.11 -37.16 -8.46
N PRO A 113 -24.95 -36.81 -7.46
CA PRO A 113 -26.12 -37.61 -7.13
C PRO A 113 -27.01 -37.82 -8.36
N PRO A 114 -27.65 -38.99 -8.52
CA PRO A 114 -28.49 -39.25 -9.68
C PRO A 114 -29.71 -38.31 -9.70
N PRO A 115 -30.26 -38.00 -10.88
CA PRO A 115 -31.49 -37.22 -10.98
C PRO A 115 -32.62 -37.84 -10.16
N GLY A 116 -33.33 -37.02 -9.36
CA GLY A 116 -34.43 -37.48 -8.49
C GLY A 116 -33.99 -37.97 -7.11
N ASP A 117 -32.70 -37.91 -6.78
CA ASP A 117 -32.22 -38.04 -5.40
C ASP A 117 -32.82 -36.93 -4.51
N ALA A 118 -33.01 -37.24 -3.22
CA ALA A 118 -33.49 -36.28 -2.23
C ALA A 118 -32.60 -35.03 -2.14
N PHE A 119 -31.31 -35.09 -2.50
CA PHE A 119 -30.45 -33.90 -2.54
C PHE A 119 -30.88 -32.81 -3.53
N TRP A 120 -31.78 -33.13 -4.46
CA TRP A 120 -32.28 -32.20 -5.48
C TRP A 120 -33.63 -31.54 -5.10
N GLU A 121 -34.00 -31.44 -3.81
CA GLU A 121 -35.31 -30.98 -3.25
C GLU A 121 -36.04 -29.80 -3.98
N GLY A 122 -36.54 -30.02 -5.21
CA GLY A 122 -37.14 -28.98 -6.06
C GLY A 122 -36.17 -28.21 -6.96
N GLU A 123 -34.88 -28.53 -6.91
CA GLU A 123 -33.80 -27.92 -7.70
C GLU A 123 -33.36 -28.90 -8.82
N TYR A 124 -33.15 -28.41 -10.05
CA TYR A 124 -32.86 -29.30 -11.18
C TYR A 124 -31.37 -29.40 -11.47
N ALA A 125 -30.92 -30.61 -11.84
CA ALA A 125 -29.54 -30.91 -12.22
C ALA A 125 -29.02 -30.06 -13.40
N ASP A 126 -29.92 -29.44 -14.17
CA ASP A 126 -29.57 -28.59 -15.32
C ASP A 126 -29.25 -27.12 -14.92
N TYR A 127 -29.54 -26.72 -13.68
CA TYR A 127 -29.37 -25.32 -13.20
C TYR A 127 -28.32 -25.17 -12.10
N GLY A 128 -27.55 -26.22 -11.79
CA GLY A 128 -26.56 -26.19 -10.73
C GLY A 128 -25.86 -27.53 -10.53
N ALA A 129 -25.08 -27.63 -9.48
CA ALA A 129 -24.38 -28.85 -9.10
C ALA A 129 -24.37 -29.07 -7.59
N VAL A 130 -24.13 -30.32 -7.19
CA VAL A 130 -23.91 -30.69 -5.80
C VAL A 130 -22.41 -30.64 -5.50
N TYR A 131 -22.06 -30.05 -4.37
CA TYR A 131 -20.70 -29.90 -3.87
C TYR A 131 -20.56 -30.61 -2.53
N THR A 132 -19.40 -31.20 -2.30
CA THR A 132 -18.98 -31.63 -0.96
C THR A 132 -18.46 -30.43 -0.20
N CYS A 133 -18.97 -30.25 1.02
CA CYS A 133 -18.50 -29.26 1.99
C CYS A 133 -17.95 -30.03 3.20
N TYR A 134 -16.63 -30.16 3.23
CA TYR A 134 -15.91 -30.91 4.27
C TYR A 134 -15.27 -29.98 5.29
N GLN A 135 -15.63 -30.16 6.55
CA GLN A 135 -15.11 -29.39 7.67
C GLN A 135 -14.17 -30.27 8.50
N PRO A 136 -12.83 -30.15 8.34
CA PRO A 136 -11.88 -31.02 9.04
C PRO A 136 -11.90 -30.84 10.56
N GLN A 137 -12.30 -29.65 11.03
CA GLN A 137 -12.38 -29.31 12.45
C GLN A 137 -13.37 -30.17 13.23
N THR A 138 -14.48 -30.58 12.59
CA THR A 138 -15.53 -31.42 13.18
C THR A 138 -15.60 -32.81 12.52
N GLY A 139 -14.86 -33.03 11.43
CA GLY A 139 -14.98 -34.23 10.60
C GLY A 139 -16.29 -34.29 9.81
N GLN A 140 -17.06 -33.22 9.78
CA GLN A 140 -18.37 -33.19 9.14
C GLN A 140 -18.21 -33.07 7.63
N LEU A 141 -18.93 -33.93 6.90
CA LEU A 141 -19.10 -33.84 5.45
C LEU A 141 -20.58 -33.65 5.17
N VAL A 142 -20.92 -32.53 4.54
CA VAL A 142 -22.27 -32.28 4.03
C VAL A 142 -22.23 -32.07 2.53
N LEU A 143 -23.30 -32.45 1.86
CA LEU A 143 -23.53 -32.11 0.47
C LEU A 143 -24.38 -30.85 0.41
N ILE A 144 -23.99 -29.92 -0.44
CA ILE A 144 -24.72 -28.68 -0.69
C ILE A 144 -25.01 -28.57 -2.17
N TRP A 145 -26.23 -28.18 -2.53
CA TRP A 145 -26.55 -27.79 -3.90
C TRP A 145 -26.30 -26.29 -4.06
N ALA A 146 -25.74 -25.88 -5.19
CA ALA A 146 -25.61 -24.47 -5.55
C ALA A 146 -25.75 -24.28 -7.08
N PRO A 147 -26.39 -23.20 -7.54
CA PRO A 147 -26.55 -22.91 -8.95
C PRO A 147 -25.20 -22.57 -9.62
N ASP A 148 -24.35 -21.83 -8.89
CA ASP A 148 -22.98 -21.51 -9.26
C ASP A 148 -22.01 -22.13 -8.23
N PRO A 149 -20.72 -22.34 -8.57
CA PRO A 149 -19.72 -22.78 -7.60
C PRO A 149 -19.72 -21.90 -6.34
N PRO A 150 -19.79 -22.47 -5.13
CA PRO A 150 -19.75 -21.68 -3.91
C PRO A 150 -18.49 -20.81 -3.85
N PRO A 151 -18.56 -19.55 -3.39
CA PRO A 151 -17.42 -18.65 -3.44
C PRO A 151 -16.26 -19.20 -2.62
N ASN A 152 -15.06 -19.13 -3.19
CA ASN A 152 -13.84 -19.35 -2.43
C ASN A 152 -13.64 -18.21 -1.41
N SER A 153 -12.66 -18.37 -0.52
CA SER A 153 -12.36 -17.37 0.52
C SER A 153 -11.92 -15.98 0.02
N GLY A 154 -11.72 -15.79 -1.29
CA GLY A 154 -11.43 -14.48 -1.88
C GLY A 154 -12.60 -13.49 -1.91
N ALA A 155 -13.79 -13.88 -1.44
CA ALA A 155 -14.95 -12.99 -1.36
C ALA A 155 -15.00 -12.12 -0.07
N GLY A 156 -14.06 -12.28 0.87
CA GLY A 156 -13.98 -11.49 2.11
C GLY A 156 -12.82 -10.47 2.12
N PRO A 157 -12.81 -9.50 3.06
CA PRO A 157 -11.71 -8.55 3.18
C PRO A 157 -10.40 -9.28 3.49
N THR A 158 -9.32 -8.85 2.85
CA THR A 158 -7.96 -9.29 3.13
C THR A 158 -7.53 -8.86 4.54
N PRO A 159 -6.60 -9.58 5.20
CA PRO A 159 -6.06 -9.14 6.49
C PRO A 159 -5.43 -7.75 6.44
N ARG A 160 -4.84 -7.35 5.31
CA ARG A 160 -4.34 -5.98 5.12
C ARG A 160 -5.46 -4.95 5.16
N GLU A 161 -6.58 -5.17 4.46
CA GLU A 161 -7.72 -4.23 4.52
C GLU A 161 -8.27 -4.12 5.95
N VAL A 162 -8.33 -5.24 6.70
CA VAL A 162 -8.74 -5.20 8.12
C VAL A 162 -7.67 -4.51 8.98
N ALA A 163 -6.38 -4.64 8.67
CA ALA A 163 -5.32 -3.88 9.33
C ALA A 163 -5.46 -2.37 9.06
N GLU A 164 -5.81 -1.97 7.84
CA GLU A 164 -6.07 -0.57 7.48
C GLU A 164 -7.26 -0.01 8.30
N MET A 165 -8.34 -0.78 8.49
CA MET A 165 -9.43 -0.41 9.41
C MET A 165 -8.96 -0.23 10.87
N ALA A 166 -8.00 -1.04 11.33
CA ALA A 166 -7.42 -0.87 12.65
C ALA A 166 -6.56 0.41 12.74
N VAL A 167 -5.80 0.73 11.67
CA VAL A 167 -5.01 1.96 11.57
C VAL A 167 -5.89 3.20 11.61
N GLU A 168 -7.04 3.19 10.92
CA GLU A 168 -8.00 4.30 10.96
C GLU A 168 -8.48 4.62 12.40
N GLN A 169 -8.67 3.59 13.23
CA GLN A 169 -9.08 3.75 14.63
C GLN A 169 -8.00 4.33 15.53
N MET A 170 -6.73 4.26 15.11
CA MET A 170 -5.61 4.85 15.87
C MET A 170 -5.64 6.39 15.82
N ASN A 171 -6.37 6.99 14.87
CA ASN A 171 -6.47 8.45 14.72
C ASN A 171 -5.08 9.13 14.75
N LEU A 172 -4.18 8.64 13.90
CA LEU A 172 -2.81 9.13 13.81
C LEU A 172 -2.80 10.59 13.32
N ARG A 173 -1.91 11.41 13.89
CA ARG A 173 -1.84 12.85 13.65
C ARG A 173 -0.43 13.27 13.30
N ALA A 174 -0.32 14.35 12.53
CA ALA A 174 0.96 15.03 12.35
C ALA A 174 1.46 15.55 13.71
N ILE A 175 2.78 15.55 13.90
CA ILE A 175 3.41 16.06 15.11
C ILE A 175 3.08 17.54 15.33
N ASP A 176 3.08 17.98 16.58
CA ASP A 176 3.29 19.39 16.87
C ASP A 176 4.77 19.71 16.61
N ILE A 177 5.04 20.77 15.85
CA ILE A 177 6.42 21.16 15.54
C ILE A 177 7.02 21.89 16.73
N GLY A 178 8.04 21.28 17.34
CA GLY A 178 9.02 21.96 18.16
C GLY A 178 10.21 22.36 17.30
N ILE A 179 10.56 23.65 17.30
CA ILE A 179 11.69 24.17 16.52
C ILE A 179 12.31 25.40 17.20
N THR A 180 13.62 25.60 17.02
CA THR A 180 14.30 26.85 17.41
C THR A 180 14.66 27.73 16.20
N PRO A 181 14.44 29.07 16.26
CA PRO A 181 13.65 29.76 17.27
C PRO A 181 12.18 29.32 17.24
N GLU A 182 11.45 29.53 18.34
CA GLU A 182 10.01 29.26 18.36
C GLU A 182 9.29 30.17 17.34
N PRO A 183 8.32 29.65 16.58
CA PRO A 183 7.52 30.48 15.68
C PRO A 183 6.73 31.55 16.46
N GLY A 184 6.95 32.83 16.14
CA GLY A 184 6.24 33.92 16.82
C GLY A 184 6.75 35.30 16.44
N GLU A 185 6.06 36.34 16.92
CA GLU A 185 6.56 37.71 16.83
C GLU A 185 7.72 37.91 17.82
N GLY A 186 8.76 38.64 17.40
CA GLY A 186 9.95 38.88 18.22
C GLY A 186 10.95 37.71 18.29
N SER A 187 10.60 36.53 17.78
CA SER A 187 11.48 35.37 17.68
C SER A 187 12.22 35.35 16.33
N VAL A 188 13.53 35.52 16.37
CA VAL A 188 14.39 35.54 15.17
C VAL A 188 15.61 34.65 15.40
N GLY A 189 15.80 33.71 14.47
CA GLY A 189 17.00 32.88 14.39
C GLY A 189 18.12 33.65 13.73
N ILE A 190 19.36 33.25 13.98
CA ILE A 190 20.53 33.91 13.39
C ILE A 190 21.15 32.96 12.38
N VAL A 191 21.52 33.48 11.20
CA VAL A 191 22.30 32.74 10.21
C VAL A 191 23.53 32.12 10.87
N GLY A 192 23.79 30.83 10.58
CA GLY A 192 24.90 30.08 11.17
C GLY A 192 24.67 29.54 12.59
N MET A 193 23.56 29.88 13.24
CA MET A 193 23.19 29.27 14.54
C MET A 193 22.45 27.94 14.33
N PRO A 194 22.71 26.92 15.18
CA PRO A 194 21.99 25.66 15.10
C PRO A 194 20.49 25.80 15.40
N VAL A 195 19.68 25.29 14.48
CA VAL A 195 18.25 25.06 14.62
C VAL A 195 18.05 23.63 15.10
N TRP A 196 17.27 23.46 16.16
CA TRP A 196 16.87 22.17 16.71
C TRP A 196 15.42 21.90 16.30
N MET A 197 15.09 20.65 16.00
CA MET A 197 13.74 20.24 15.58
C MET A 197 13.32 19.00 16.35
N TRP A 198 12.07 18.95 16.81
CA TRP A 198 11.51 17.81 17.53
C TRP A 198 9.98 17.77 17.40
N ALA A 199 9.40 16.62 17.73
CA ALA A 199 7.96 16.45 17.95
C ALA A 199 7.62 17.00 19.34
N ALA A 200 7.03 18.19 19.39
CA ALA A 200 6.49 18.75 20.62
C ALA A 200 5.27 17.93 21.07
N ASN A 201 5.05 17.86 22.39
CA ASN A 201 3.91 17.13 22.99
C ASN A 201 3.75 15.69 22.46
N ALA A 202 4.87 15.02 22.17
CA ALA A 202 4.87 13.70 21.56
C ALA A 202 4.03 12.69 22.37
N ASP A 203 3.03 12.10 21.72
CA ASP A 203 2.18 11.06 22.27
C ASP A 203 2.03 9.86 21.31
N SER A 204 1.27 8.86 21.73
CA SER A 204 1.02 7.63 20.97
C SER A 204 0.36 7.89 19.60
N HIS A 205 -0.34 9.00 19.41
CA HIS A 205 -0.99 9.36 18.14
C HIS A 205 -0.07 10.16 17.21
N THR A 206 0.98 10.79 17.73
CA THR A 206 1.89 11.64 16.93
C THR A 206 3.25 10.99 16.64
N VAL A 207 3.73 10.10 17.53
CA VAL A 207 4.99 9.38 17.35
C VAL A 207 4.88 7.87 17.59
N GLY A 208 3.84 7.42 18.28
CA GLY A 208 3.66 6.00 18.62
C GLY A 208 4.53 5.54 19.81
N PRO A 209 4.53 4.23 20.09
CA PRO A 209 3.69 3.23 19.45
C PRO A 209 2.22 3.35 19.87
N ILE A 210 1.30 2.95 18.98
CA ILE A 210 -0.13 2.79 19.28
C ILE A 210 -0.65 1.52 18.64
N THR A 211 -1.49 0.77 19.37
CA THR A 211 -2.04 -0.51 18.93
C THR A 211 -3.56 -0.45 18.87
N ALA A 212 -4.14 -1.01 17.82
CA ALA A 212 -5.57 -1.16 17.64
C ALA A 212 -5.89 -2.51 16.97
N SER A 213 -7.12 -2.97 17.12
CA SER A 213 -7.62 -4.18 16.47
C SER A 213 -8.91 -3.88 15.73
N ALA A 214 -9.10 -4.53 14.59
CA ALA A 214 -10.34 -4.50 13.83
C ALA A 214 -10.76 -5.91 13.45
N SER A 215 -12.07 -6.08 13.26
CA SER A 215 -12.66 -7.35 12.82
C SER A 215 -13.60 -7.11 11.66
N ALA A 216 -13.44 -7.88 10.59
CA ALA A 216 -14.34 -7.91 9.44
C ALA A 216 -14.26 -9.28 8.77
N GLY A 217 -15.35 -9.76 8.17
CA GLY A 217 -15.34 -11.06 7.49
C GLY A 217 -14.96 -12.27 8.37
N GLY A 218 -15.20 -12.21 9.68
CA GLY A 218 -14.87 -13.27 10.63
C GLY A 218 -13.38 -13.34 11.03
N ILE A 219 -12.54 -12.45 10.49
CA ILE A 219 -11.14 -12.33 10.89
C ILE A 219 -10.94 -11.13 11.83
N THR A 220 -9.99 -11.25 12.74
CA THR A 220 -9.53 -10.16 13.60
C THR A 220 -8.04 -9.93 13.35
N VAL A 221 -7.68 -8.68 13.13
CA VAL A 221 -6.30 -8.24 12.93
C VAL A 221 -5.94 -7.21 13.99
N THR A 222 -4.75 -7.35 14.56
CA THR A 222 -4.15 -6.37 15.47
C THR A 222 -2.99 -5.70 14.77
N ALA A 223 -3.00 -4.37 14.75
CA ALA A 223 -1.99 -3.53 14.14
C ALA A 223 -1.34 -2.63 15.20
N THR A 224 -0.04 -2.39 15.07
CA THR A 224 0.75 -1.49 15.90
C THR A 224 1.50 -0.52 14.99
N ALA A 225 1.26 0.78 15.16
CA ALA A 225 1.88 1.85 14.39
C ALA A 225 2.91 2.62 15.23
N GLU A 226 4.06 2.92 14.62
CA GLU A 226 5.08 3.81 15.18
C GLU A 226 5.75 4.65 14.07
N VAL A 227 6.25 5.83 14.42
CA VAL A 227 7.00 6.67 13.48
C VAL A 227 8.34 6.01 13.16
N LEU A 228 8.59 5.79 11.87
CA LEU A 228 9.89 5.36 11.37
C LEU A 228 10.86 6.54 11.30
N ARG A 229 10.39 7.69 10.81
CA ARG A 229 11.19 8.91 10.64
C ARG A 229 10.31 10.14 10.49
N ILE A 230 10.88 11.31 10.78
CA ILE A 230 10.29 12.62 10.49
C ILE A 230 11.17 13.31 9.45
N THR A 231 10.56 13.68 8.32
CA THR A 231 11.22 14.42 7.24
C THR A 231 10.87 15.90 7.35
N TRP A 232 11.89 16.73 7.50
CA TRP A 232 11.80 18.19 7.64
C TRP A 232 12.23 18.87 6.36
N ASP A 233 11.31 19.55 5.67
CA ASP A 233 11.65 20.54 4.65
C ASP A 233 11.88 21.89 5.33
N MET A 234 13.09 22.43 5.21
CA MET A 234 13.50 23.64 5.92
C MET A 234 13.13 24.93 5.16
N GLY A 235 12.56 24.85 3.97
CA GLY A 235 12.15 26.01 3.15
C GLY A 235 13.29 26.79 2.48
N ASP A 236 14.54 26.39 2.73
CA ASP A 236 15.75 26.87 2.04
C ASP A 236 16.21 25.95 0.91
N GLY A 237 15.49 24.85 0.68
CA GLY A 237 15.84 23.78 -0.27
C GLY A 237 16.51 22.58 0.41
N THR A 238 16.80 22.65 1.70
CA THR A 238 17.34 21.52 2.48
C THR A 238 16.21 20.65 3.02
N VAL A 239 16.39 19.34 2.90
CA VAL A 239 15.54 18.34 3.55
C VAL A 239 16.37 17.57 4.57
N VAL A 240 15.91 17.52 5.82
CA VAL A 240 16.55 16.80 6.92
C VAL A 240 15.68 15.63 7.34
N GLN A 241 16.24 14.43 7.40
CA GLN A 241 15.52 13.24 7.88
C GLN A 241 16.01 12.87 9.27
N CYS A 242 15.09 12.86 10.23
CA CYS A 242 15.38 12.50 11.61
C CYS A 242 14.73 11.15 11.91
N ALA A 243 15.53 10.18 12.35
CA ALA A 243 15.06 8.84 12.72
C ALA A 243 14.45 8.78 14.13
N THR A 244 14.52 9.87 14.89
CA THR A 244 13.93 10.00 16.23
C THR A 244 12.85 11.08 16.23
N ALA A 245 12.08 11.15 17.31
CA ALA A 245 11.19 12.28 17.59
C ALA A 245 11.94 13.62 17.79
N GLY A 246 13.27 13.62 17.83
CA GLY A 246 14.11 14.78 18.13
C GLY A 246 14.23 15.09 19.62
N THR A 247 15.33 15.71 20.00
CA THR A 247 15.57 16.16 21.37
C THR A 247 15.05 17.58 21.56
N PRO A 248 14.15 17.84 22.53
CA PRO A 248 13.68 19.20 22.82
C PRO A 248 14.83 20.14 23.23
N TYR A 249 14.85 21.34 22.65
CA TYR A 249 15.83 22.35 23.01
C TYR A 249 15.54 22.95 24.39
N THR A 250 16.60 23.26 25.14
CA THR A 250 16.55 24.10 26.33
C THR A 250 17.63 25.17 26.24
N ALA A 251 17.41 26.34 26.87
CA ALA A 251 18.35 27.46 26.84
C ALA A 251 19.77 27.11 27.32
N ALA A 252 19.92 26.06 28.14
CA ALA A 252 21.20 25.58 28.63
C ALA A 252 22.13 25.06 27.51
N TYR A 253 21.57 24.65 26.36
CA TYR A 253 22.37 24.16 25.23
C TYR A 253 23.04 25.29 24.44
N GLY A 254 22.54 26.52 24.53
CA GLY A 254 23.13 27.69 23.89
C GLY A 254 23.36 27.49 22.38
N LYS A 255 24.64 27.46 21.97
CA LYS A 255 25.05 27.33 20.56
C LYS A 255 25.36 25.89 20.13
N SER A 256 25.04 24.91 20.96
CA SER A 256 25.30 23.51 20.66
C SER A 256 24.41 23.01 19.52
N LYS A 257 24.92 22.09 18.71
CA LYS A 257 24.11 21.40 17.71
C LYS A 257 23.19 20.38 18.38
N SER A 258 22.03 20.15 17.79
CA SER A 258 21.15 19.05 18.22
C SER A 258 21.88 17.71 18.13
N PRO A 259 21.74 16.83 19.13
CA PRO A 259 22.37 15.52 19.10
C PRO A 259 21.76 14.57 18.06
N ASP A 260 20.52 14.81 17.63
CA ASP A 260 19.75 13.87 16.78
C ASP A 260 19.03 14.53 15.59
N CYS A 261 18.51 15.75 15.74
CA CYS A 261 17.70 16.39 14.72
C CYS A 261 17.93 17.91 14.70
N GLY A 262 18.71 18.38 13.73
CA GLY A 262 19.13 19.77 13.63
C GLY A 262 19.44 20.24 12.21
N HIS A 263 19.39 21.55 12.00
CA HIS A 263 19.74 22.24 10.74
C HIS A 263 20.55 23.51 11.02
N VAL A 264 21.21 24.05 10.01
CA VAL A 264 21.84 25.38 10.06
C VAL A 264 21.51 26.14 8.79
N TYR A 265 20.83 27.28 8.92
CA TYR A 265 20.57 28.16 7.79
C TYR A 265 21.82 28.97 7.43
N GLU A 266 22.18 28.96 6.15
CA GLU A 266 23.31 29.74 5.60
C GLU A 266 22.89 31.12 5.10
N ARG A 267 21.59 31.38 4.94
CA ARG A 267 21.05 32.63 4.38
C ARG A 267 19.87 33.13 5.19
N SER A 268 19.70 34.44 5.23
CA SER A 268 18.53 35.05 5.86
C SER A 268 17.23 34.72 5.11
N SER A 269 16.11 34.70 5.84
CA SER A 269 14.76 34.50 5.28
C SER A 269 14.18 35.76 4.64
N SER A 270 14.93 36.87 4.60
CA SER A 270 14.45 38.20 4.15
C SER A 270 13.89 38.21 2.72
N THR A 271 14.40 37.33 1.86
CA THR A 271 13.96 37.20 0.45
C THR A 271 12.79 36.24 0.26
N LYS A 272 12.36 35.54 1.32
CA LYS A 272 11.24 34.61 1.29
C LYS A 272 9.91 35.34 1.50
N PRO A 273 8.78 34.78 1.04
CA PRO A 273 7.46 35.31 1.34
C PRO A 273 7.27 35.53 2.86
N GLY A 274 6.79 36.72 3.23
CA GLY A 274 6.61 37.08 4.65
C GLY A 274 7.92 37.20 5.45
N ALA A 275 9.08 37.26 4.78
CA ALA A 275 10.41 37.28 5.39
C ALA A 275 10.69 36.08 6.31
N LYS A 276 10.08 34.91 6.04
CA LYS A 276 10.18 33.69 6.86
C LYS A 276 10.44 32.45 6.00
N TYR A 277 11.14 31.48 6.56
CA TYR A 277 11.17 30.12 6.02
C TYR A 277 9.91 29.37 6.47
N THR A 278 9.21 28.75 5.52
CA THR A 278 8.17 27.76 5.83
C THR A 278 8.84 26.42 6.05
N VAL A 279 8.79 25.93 7.28
CA VAL A 279 9.34 24.64 7.67
C VAL A 279 8.20 23.63 7.76
N SER A 280 8.33 22.48 7.10
CA SER A 280 7.32 21.42 7.10
C SER A 280 7.89 20.13 7.66
N ALA A 281 7.19 19.51 8.62
CA ALA A 281 7.53 18.20 9.17
C ALA A 281 6.51 17.18 8.68
N THR A 282 7.00 16.10 8.06
CA THR A 282 6.18 14.99 7.57
C THR A 282 6.60 13.71 8.28
N SER A 283 5.66 13.08 9.00
CA SER A 283 5.90 11.81 9.68
C SER A 283 5.69 10.64 8.73
N SER A 284 6.69 9.77 8.62
CA SER A 284 6.60 8.46 7.99
C SER A 284 6.37 7.40 9.05
N TRP A 285 5.31 6.62 8.93
CA TRP A 285 4.89 5.61 9.90
C TRP A 285 5.08 4.20 9.35
N VAL A 286 5.55 3.30 10.20
CA VAL A 286 5.51 1.86 9.97
C VAL A 286 4.43 1.27 10.84
N VAL A 287 3.57 0.47 10.24
CA VAL A 287 2.56 -0.31 10.94
C VAL A 287 2.88 -1.78 10.75
N THR A 288 3.09 -2.49 11.85
CA THR A 288 3.19 -3.95 11.82
C THR A 288 1.87 -4.55 12.27
N TRP A 289 1.41 -5.60 11.61
CA TRP A 289 0.14 -6.23 11.97
C TRP A 289 0.20 -7.74 11.90
N ALA A 290 -0.69 -8.37 12.66
CA ALA A 290 -0.86 -9.81 12.69
C ALA A 290 -2.34 -10.17 12.85
N GLY A 291 -2.79 -11.17 12.10
CA GLY A 291 -4.16 -11.68 12.16
C GLY A 291 -4.45 -12.67 11.05
N ALA A 292 -5.45 -13.53 11.25
CA ALA A 292 -5.82 -14.58 10.29
C ALA A 292 -4.64 -15.46 9.81
N GLY A 293 -3.65 -15.71 10.68
CA GLY A 293 -2.45 -16.49 10.36
C GLY A 293 -1.44 -15.78 9.45
N GLN A 294 -1.66 -14.50 9.16
CA GLN A 294 -0.76 -13.67 8.38
C GLN A 294 -0.16 -12.58 9.26
N THR A 295 0.99 -12.10 8.83
CA THR A 295 1.59 -10.87 9.32
C THR A 295 1.92 -10.00 8.13
N GLY A 296 2.01 -8.69 8.37
CA GLY A 296 2.38 -7.76 7.32
C GLY A 296 2.82 -6.42 7.87
N THR A 297 3.19 -5.56 6.94
CA THR A 297 3.59 -4.19 7.20
C THR A 297 2.82 -3.26 6.27
N ILE A 298 2.38 -2.13 6.82
CA ILE A 298 1.81 -1.00 6.09
C ILE A 298 2.69 0.22 6.34
N ARG A 299 3.05 0.91 5.27
CA ARG A 299 3.76 2.18 5.23
C ARG A 299 2.73 3.29 5.05
N MET A 300 2.82 4.31 5.89
CA MET A 300 1.92 5.45 5.82
C MET A 300 2.72 6.74 5.90
N ASP A 301 2.45 7.64 4.97
CA ASP A 301 3.03 8.97 4.88
C ASP A 301 1.90 10.01 4.75
N GLY A 302 2.26 11.30 4.69
CA GLY A 302 1.31 12.39 4.41
C GLY A 302 0.74 13.09 5.65
N LEU A 303 1.15 12.66 6.86
CA LEU A 303 0.89 13.42 8.08
C LEU A 303 1.90 14.56 8.19
N THR A 304 1.53 15.71 7.62
CA THR A 304 2.39 16.89 7.53
C THR A 304 1.82 18.05 8.35
N ARG A 305 2.69 18.78 9.04
CA ARG A 305 2.41 20.11 9.61
C ARG A 305 3.49 21.09 9.20
N SER A 306 3.16 22.38 9.17
CA SER A 306 4.13 23.43 8.83
C SER A 306 4.06 24.60 9.81
N VAL A 307 5.20 25.26 9.99
CA VAL A 307 5.36 26.51 10.76
C VAL A 307 6.23 27.49 9.97
N ALA A 308 6.25 28.76 10.37
CA ALA A 308 7.07 29.78 9.74
C ALA A 308 8.03 30.43 10.75
N ILE A 309 9.33 30.40 10.46
CA ILE A 309 10.38 30.98 11.31
C ILE A 309 11.14 32.08 10.58
N ALA A 310 11.49 33.14 11.31
CA ALA A 310 12.32 34.22 10.79
C ALA A 310 13.81 33.91 11.08
N VAL A 311 14.67 34.10 10.09
CA VAL A 311 16.12 33.96 10.22
C VAL A 311 16.79 35.22 9.68
N GLY A 312 17.50 35.94 10.54
CA GLY A 312 18.20 37.18 10.21
C GLY A 312 19.72 37.04 10.29
N GLU A 313 20.42 38.03 9.77
CA GLU A 313 21.86 38.18 9.96
C GLU A 313 22.13 39.07 11.18
N ALA A 314 23.04 38.66 12.05
CA ALA A 314 23.53 39.51 13.12
C ALA A 314 24.62 40.44 12.54
N GLN A 315 24.32 41.74 12.45
CA GLN A 315 25.31 42.73 12.05
C GLN A 315 25.91 43.38 13.30
N VAL A 316 27.21 43.21 13.49
CA VAL A 316 27.95 43.89 14.55
C VAL A 316 28.35 45.27 14.03
N LEU A 317 27.79 46.33 14.62
CA LEU A 317 28.31 47.67 14.45
C LEU A 317 29.55 47.81 15.33
N VAL A 318 30.73 47.77 14.72
CA VAL A 318 31.98 48.13 15.39
C VAL A 318 32.04 49.66 15.39
N GLN A 319 31.90 50.28 16.56
CA GLN A 319 32.15 51.71 16.76
C GLN A 319 33.60 51.95 17.15
#